data_AF-A0A7K2X5F1-F1
#
_entry.id   AF-A0A7K2X5F1-F1
#
_cell.length_a   1.000
_cell.length_b   1.000
_cell.length_c   1.000
_cell.angle_alpha   90.00
_cell.angle_beta   90.00
_cell.angle_gamma   90.00
#
_symmetry.space_group_name_H-M   'P 1'
#
loop_
_entity.id
_entity.type
_entity.pdbx_description
1 polymer ?
#
loop_
_entity_poly.entity_id
_entity_poly.type
_entity_poly.pdbx_seq_one_letter_code
_entity_poly.pdbx_strand_id
1 'polypeptide(L)' 'LDRLPDVDLAVAPEDLARRPSPWLRGLTALPVTYTPTPALGALG' A
#
# COMPACT_ATOMS: atom_id res chain seq x y z
N LEU A 1 1.42 -16.52 5.45
CA LEU A 1 1.59 -15.06 5.57
C LEU A 1 3.02 -14.81 5.10
N ASP A 2 3.17 -15.00 3.80
CA ASP A 2 4.46 -15.04 3.12
C ASP A 2 4.98 -13.61 3.03
N ARG A 3 6.26 -13.43 3.35
CA ARG A 3 6.87 -12.13 3.61
C ARG A 3 6.76 -11.26 2.36
N LEU A 4 5.94 -10.20 2.35
CA LEU A 4 6.27 -9.05 1.53
C LEU A 4 7.53 -8.42 2.14
N PRO A 5 8.73 -8.57 1.54
CA PRO A 5 9.98 -8.14 2.19
C PRO A 5 10.25 -6.64 2.00
N ASP A 6 9.64 -6.03 0.98
CA ASP A 6 9.89 -4.66 0.53
C ASP A 6 8.55 -3.93 0.24
N VAL A 7 7.70 -3.82 1.25
CA VAL A 7 6.63 -2.81 1.21
C VAL A 7 6.94 -1.75 2.25
N ASP A 8 7.33 -0.60 1.74
CA ASP A 8 7.49 0.61 2.52
C ASP A 8 6.33 1.57 2.21
N LEU A 9 5.96 2.40 3.17
CA LEU A 9 4.96 3.43 2.92
C LEU A 9 5.59 4.50 2.02
N ALA A 10 4.91 4.84 0.93
CA ALA A 10 5.41 5.88 0.03
C ALA A 10 5.43 7.29 0.66
N VAL A 11 4.78 7.44 1.82
CA VAL A 11 4.64 8.68 2.60
C VAL A 11 4.79 8.39 4.08
N ALA A 12 5.08 9.41 4.89
CA ALA A 12 5.13 9.24 6.33
C ALA A 12 3.77 8.74 6.88
N PRO A 13 3.75 7.89 7.92
CA PRO A 13 2.52 7.32 8.46
C PRO A 13 1.53 8.37 8.98
N GLU A 14 2.02 9.56 9.34
CA GLU A 14 1.19 10.71 9.75
C GLU A 14 0.48 11.40 8.57
N ASP A 15 1.02 11.32 7.36
CA ASP A 15 0.45 11.87 6.13
C ASP A 15 -0.57 10.93 5.47
N LEU A 16 -0.79 9.75 6.05
CA LEU A 16 -1.77 8.80 5.53
C LEU A 16 -3.18 9.40 5.56
N ALA A 17 -3.74 9.57 4.36
CA ALA A 17 -5.07 10.10 4.18
C ALA A 17 -6.11 9.22 4.89
N ARG A 18 -6.76 9.77 5.91
CA ARG A 18 -7.86 9.13 6.63
C ARG A 18 -9.18 9.46 5.97
N ARG A 19 -10.13 8.52 6.01
CA ARG A 19 -11.48 8.80 5.53
C ARG A 19 -12.17 9.79 6.47
N PRO A 20 -12.73 10.89 5.93
CA PRO A 20 -13.63 11.76 6.68
C PRO A 20 -15.01 11.08 6.73
N SER A 21 -15.14 10.00 7.51
CA SER A 21 -16.41 9.28 7.66
C SER A 21 -16.72 9.06 9.14
N PRO A 22 -17.87 9.54 9.64
CA PRO A 22 -18.23 9.42 11.06
C PRO A 22 -18.39 7.97 11.53
N TRP A 23 -18.78 7.07 10.63
CA TRP A 23 -19.07 5.67 10.93
C TRP A 23 -17.98 4.70 10.48
N LEU A 24 -17.20 5.05 9.44
CA LEU A 24 -16.16 4.17 8.91
C LEU A 24 -14.78 4.75 9.21
N ARG A 25 -14.04 4.11 10.12
CA ARG A 25 -12.64 4.46 10.41
C ARG A 25 -11.72 3.62 9.55
N GLY A 26 -11.39 4.13 8.36
CA GLY A 26 -10.44 3.49 7.44
C GLY A 26 -9.53 4.52 6.77
N LEU A 27 -8.38 4.07 6.27
CA LEU A 27 -7.56 4.88 5.38
C LEU A 27 -8.26 5.04 4.04
N THR A 28 -8.23 6.25 3.48
CA THR A 28 -8.78 6.54 2.14
C THR A 28 -7.87 5.95 1.06
N ALA A 29 -6.56 6.00 1.31
CA ALA A 29 -5.54 5.44 0.44
C ALA A 29 -4.40 4.91 1.31
N LEU A 30 -3.75 3.84 0.84
CA LEU A 30 -2.55 3.29 1.43
C LEU A 30 -1.44 3.32 0.35
N PRO A 31 -0.76 4.46 0.20
CA PRO A 31 0.32 4.59 -0.78
C PRO A 31 1.53 3.80 -0.30
N VAL A 32 1.96 2.83 -1.10
CA VAL A 32 3.11 1.96 -0.83
C VAL A 32 4.07 1.99 -2.00
N THR A 33 5.36 1.93 -1.69
CA THR A 33 6.41 1.67 -2.67
C THR A 33 6.84 0.22 -2.55
N TYR A 34 7.06 -0.40 -3.70
CA TYR A 34 7.62 -1.74 -3.80
C TYR A 34 8.59 -1.81 -4.98
N THR A 35 9.57 -2.70 -4.88
CA THR A 35 10.45 -3.00 -6.02
C THR A 35 9.63 -3.70 -7.11
N PRO A 36 9.54 -3.16 -8.34
CA PRO A 36 8.74 -3.77 -9.39
C PRO A 36 9.36 -5.09 -9.85
N THR A 37 8.85 -6.20 -9.32
CA THR A 37 9.20 -7.54 -9.81
C THR A 37 8.39 -7.80 -11.09
N PRO A 38 9.02 -8.27 -12.19
CA PRO A 38 8.28 -8.65 -13.38
C PRO A 38 7.17 -9.65 -13.02
N ALA A 39 5.95 -9.37 -13.47
CA ALA A 39 4.82 -10.25 -13.23
C ALA A 39 5.13 -11.63 -13.82
N LEU A 40 4.99 -12.68 -13.01
CA LEU A 40 5.31 -14.07 -13.36
C LEU A 40 4.45 -14.64 -14.51
N GLY A 41 3.57 -13.83 -15.11
CA GLY A 41 2.70 -14.19 -16.24
C GLY A 41 2.75 -13.23 -17.43
N ALA A 42 3.66 -12.24 -17.46
CA ALA A 42 3.81 -11.35 -18.62
C ALA A 42 4.69 -11.94 -19.74
N LEU A 43 5.21 -13.16 -19.55
CA LEU A 43 5.96 -13.94 -20.54
C LEU A 43 5.10 -15.13 -21.04
N GLY A 44 3.89 -14.84 -21.54
CA GLY A 44 2.99 -15.82 -22.16
C GLY A 44 2.58 -15.37 -23.54
#